data_AF-A0A2J8TVB1-F1
#
_entry.id   AF-A0A2J8TVB1-F1
#
_cell.length_a   1.000
_cell.length_b   1.000
_cell.length_c   1.000
_cell.angle_alpha   90.00
_cell.angle_beta   90.00
_cell.angle_gamma   90.00
#
_symmetry.space_group_name_H-M   'P 1'
#
loop_
_entity.id
_entity.type
_entity.pdbx_description
1 polymer ?
#
loop_
_entity_poly.entity_id
_entity_poly.type
_entity_poly.pdbx_seq_one_letter_code
_entity_poly.pdbx_strand_id
1 'polypeptide(L)'
;RQGRCDTYATEFDLEAEEYVPLPKGDVHKKKEIIQDVTLHDLDVANARPQGGQDILSMMGQLMKPKKTEITDKLRGEINKVVNKYIDQGIAELVPGVLFVDEVHMLDIECFTYLHRALESSIAPIVIFASNRGNCVIRGLGDGINFAPYRGTEDITSPHGIPLDLLDRVMIIRTMLYTPQEMKQIIKIRAQTEGINISEEALNHLGEIGTKTTLRYSVQLLTPANLLAKINGKDSIEKEHVEEISELFYDAKSSAKILADQQDKYMK
;
A
#
# COMPACT_ATOMS: atom_id res chain seq x y z
N ARG A 1 13.01 33.23 -11.19
CA ARG A 1 13.86 34.00 -10.25
C ARG A 1 13.64 33.37 -8.88
N GLN A 2 14.69 32.86 -8.22
CA GLN A 2 14.54 32.20 -6.91
C GLN A 2 14.49 33.18 -5.73
N GLY A 3 15.00 34.41 -5.91
CA GLY A 3 14.97 35.45 -4.88
C GLY A 3 15.99 36.55 -5.17
N ARG A 4 16.16 37.50 -4.24
CA ARG A 4 17.32 38.42 -4.20
C ARG A 4 18.42 37.81 -3.34
N CYS A 5 19.68 38.17 -3.60
CA CYS A 5 20.79 37.67 -2.81
C CYS A 5 20.73 38.24 -1.38
N ASP A 6 20.83 37.37 -0.38
CA ASP A 6 20.91 37.69 1.05
C ASP A 6 22.00 38.70 1.43
N THR A 7 23.06 38.83 0.62
CA THR A 7 24.14 39.80 0.81
C THR A 7 23.62 41.25 0.75
N TYR A 8 22.50 41.50 0.06
CA TYR A 8 21.89 42.82 -0.07
C TYR A 8 20.63 42.99 0.80
N ALA A 9 20.38 42.06 1.74
CA ALA A 9 19.18 42.08 2.58
C ALA A 9 19.06 43.32 3.47
N THR A 10 20.17 43.99 3.78
CA THR A 10 20.20 45.19 4.64
C THR A 10 20.19 46.51 3.87
N GLU A 11 20.24 46.49 2.52
CA GLU A 11 20.31 47.73 1.72
C GLU A 11 18.93 48.41 1.54
N PHE A 12 17.83 47.65 1.67
CA PHE A 12 16.47 48.16 1.47
C PHE A 12 15.53 47.64 2.56
N ASP A 13 15.29 48.47 3.57
CA ASP A 13 14.58 48.17 4.83
C ASP A 13 13.06 47.92 4.68
N LEU A 14 12.51 47.94 3.45
CA LEU A 14 11.06 47.94 3.20
C LEU A 14 10.59 46.97 2.09
N GLU A 15 11.46 46.14 1.52
CA GLU A 15 11.06 45.18 0.48
C GLU A 15 10.85 43.77 1.05
N ALA A 16 9.61 43.28 0.99
CA ALA A 16 9.22 41.92 1.39
C ALA A 16 9.57 40.86 0.33
N GLU A 17 10.75 40.95 -0.30
CA GLU A 17 11.22 39.95 -1.26
C GLU A 17 11.92 38.79 -0.53
N GLU A 18 11.77 37.57 -1.07
CA GLU A 18 12.43 36.38 -0.55
C GLU A 18 13.94 36.45 -0.84
N TYR A 19 14.75 36.54 0.23
CA TYR A 19 16.20 36.57 0.15
C TYR A 19 16.77 35.15 0.18
N VAL A 20 17.53 34.79 -0.86
CA VAL A 20 18.17 33.49 -1.02
C VAL A 20 19.69 33.62 -0.96
N PRO A 21 20.38 32.64 -0.34
CA PRO A 21 21.84 32.68 -0.25
C PRO A 21 22.49 32.54 -1.61
N LEU A 22 23.66 33.17 -1.77
CA LEU A 22 24.45 33.06 -2.99
C LEU A 22 24.75 31.57 -3.29
N PRO A 23 24.39 31.05 -4.48
CA PRO A 23 24.61 29.65 -4.80
C PRO A 23 26.09 29.28 -4.67
N LYS A 24 26.39 28.31 -3.81
CA LYS A 24 27.78 27.86 -3.58
C LYS A 24 28.28 27.00 -4.75
N GLY A 25 29.58 27.09 -5.04
CA GLY A 25 30.28 26.32 -6.07
C GLY A 25 30.37 27.02 -7.42
N ASP A 26 30.83 26.31 -8.45
CA ASP A 26 31.06 26.89 -9.78
C ASP A 26 29.77 27.38 -10.44
N VAL A 27 29.88 28.45 -11.22
CA VAL A 27 28.77 29.01 -12.01
C VAL A 27 28.29 28.02 -13.06
N HIS A 28 29.23 27.28 -13.67
CA HIS A 28 28.92 26.21 -14.61
C HIS A 28 28.94 24.86 -13.89
N LYS A 29 27.77 24.24 -13.70
CA LYS A 29 27.64 22.92 -13.08
C LYS A 29 27.19 21.90 -14.12
N LYS A 30 28.02 20.89 -14.38
CA LYS A 30 27.60 19.66 -15.04
C LYS A 30 27.19 18.66 -13.95
N LYS A 31 25.90 18.34 -13.88
CA LYS A 31 25.38 17.31 -12.98
C LYS A 31 24.79 16.20 -13.83
N GLU A 32 25.20 14.97 -13.54
CA GLU A 32 24.51 13.77 -14.03
C GLU A 32 23.34 13.52 -13.07
N ILE A 33 22.13 13.54 -13.61
CA ILE A 33 20.90 13.34 -12.84
C ILE A 33 20.29 12.04 -13.34
N ILE A 34 20.19 11.06 -12.46
CA ILE A 34 19.45 9.83 -12.70
C ILE A 34 18.03 10.09 -12.21
N GLN A 35 17.04 9.81 -13.05
CA GLN A 35 15.64 10.04 -12.74
C GLN A 35 14.86 8.74 -12.92
N ASP A 36 14.32 8.24 -11.82
CA ASP A 36 13.43 7.09 -11.83
C ASP A 36 11.99 7.58 -11.99
N VAL A 37 11.31 7.11 -13.04
CA VAL A 37 9.93 7.52 -13.36
C VAL A 37 9.14 6.28 -13.73
N THR A 38 7.91 6.18 -13.23
CA THR A 38 7.03 5.07 -13.62
C THR A 38 6.33 5.40 -14.94
N LEU A 39 5.94 4.38 -15.71
CA LEU A 39 5.13 4.58 -16.92
C LEU A 39 3.80 5.29 -16.60
N HIS A 40 3.25 5.05 -15.41
CA HIS A 40 2.04 5.74 -14.96
C HIS A 40 2.25 7.25 -14.79
N ASP A 41 3.41 7.68 -14.30
CA ASP A 41 3.72 9.11 -14.15
C ASP A 41 3.81 9.79 -15.52
N LEU A 42 4.39 9.10 -16.52
CA LEU A 42 4.41 9.58 -17.90
C LEU A 42 2.99 9.66 -18.49
N ASP A 43 2.15 8.65 -18.26
CA ASP A 43 0.76 8.65 -18.69
C ASP A 43 -0.02 9.83 -18.10
N VAL A 44 0.11 10.06 -16.79
CA VAL A 44 -0.59 11.13 -16.08
C VAL A 44 -0.11 12.52 -16.53
N ALA A 45 1.20 12.70 -16.72
CA ALA A 45 1.78 13.96 -17.17
C ALA A 45 1.30 14.37 -18.58
N ASN A 46 1.14 13.40 -19.48
CA ASN A 46 0.64 13.67 -20.84
C ASN A 46 -0.89 13.75 -20.91
N ALA A 47 -1.62 13.01 -20.06
CA ALA A 47 -3.08 13.08 -19.98
C ALA A 47 -3.57 14.42 -19.39
N ARG A 48 -2.76 15.05 -18.55
CA ARG A 48 -3.01 16.39 -18.01
C ARG A 48 -1.75 17.24 -18.09
N PRO A 49 -1.55 18.01 -19.17
CA PRO A 49 -0.44 18.94 -19.23
C PRO A 49 -0.55 19.96 -18.11
N GLN A 50 0.25 19.80 -17.05
CA GLN A 50 0.41 20.81 -16.01
C GLN A 50 1.25 21.95 -16.59
N GLY A 51 0.60 22.98 -17.13
CA GLY A 51 1.33 24.14 -17.66
C GLY A 51 0.70 24.88 -18.83
N GLY A 52 -0.59 24.70 -19.12
CA GLY A 52 -1.28 25.59 -20.05
C GLY A 52 -1.32 27.02 -19.49
N GLN A 53 -0.99 28.02 -20.31
CA GLN A 53 -1.25 29.45 -20.01
C GLN A 53 -2.71 29.84 -20.27
N ASP A 54 -3.57 28.88 -20.61
CA ASP A 54 -4.97 29.15 -20.91
C ASP A 54 -5.80 29.24 -19.64
N ILE A 55 -6.65 30.27 -19.58
CA ILE A 55 -7.58 30.59 -18.48
C ILE A 55 -8.42 29.36 -18.06
N LEU A 56 -8.70 28.45 -19.01
CA LEU A 56 -9.42 27.20 -18.78
C LEU A 56 -8.59 26.16 -17.99
N SER A 57 -7.28 26.09 -18.22
CA SER A 57 -6.37 25.20 -17.51
C SER A 57 -6.08 25.67 -16.07
N MET A 58 -6.11 26.98 -15.83
CA MET A 58 -6.04 27.55 -14.47
C MET A 58 -7.31 27.27 -13.66
N MET A 59 -8.51 27.34 -14.27
CA MET A 59 -9.75 26.91 -13.59
C MET A 59 -9.76 25.39 -13.32
N GLY A 60 -9.17 24.60 -14.21
CA GLY A 60 -9.01 23.15 -14.03
C GLY A 60 -8.08 22.76 -12.87
N GLN A 61 -7.09 23.59 -12.54
CA GLN A 61 -6.21 23.40 -11.37
C GLN A 61 -6.88 23.77 -10.04
N LEU A 62 -7.82 24.72 -10.05
CA LEU A 62 -8.60 25.11 -8.86
C LEU A 62 -9.75 24.14 -8.53
N MET A 63 -10.23 23.40 -9.53
CA MET A 63 -11.22 22.33 -9.36
C MET A 63 -10.53 21.03 -8.94
N LYS A 64 -11.14 20.25 -8.03
CA LYS A 64 -10.62 18.94 -7.63
C LYS A 64 -10.27 18.10 -8.87
N PRO A 65 -9.05 17.53 -8.95
CA PRO A 65 -8.62 16.76 -10.10
C PRO A 65 -9.49 15.52 -10.32
N LYS A 66 -10.52 15.59 -11.18
CA LYS A 66 -11.34 14.41 -11.57
C LYS A 66 -10.46 13.44 -12.36
N LYS A 67 -10.15 12.26 -11.81
CA LYS A 67 -9.35 11.23 -12.51
C LYS A 67 -9.91 11.02 -13.92
N THR A 68 -9.18 11.51 -14.92
CA THR A 68 -9.50 11.30 -16.33
C THR A 68 -8.93 9.96 -16.70
N GLU A 69 -9.75 9.08 -17.26
CA GLU A 69 -9.29 7.78 -17.72
C GLU A 69 -8.21 7.97 -18.80
N ILE A 70 -7.09 7.29 -18.63
CA ILE A 70 -6.01 7.27 -19.62
C ILE A 70 -6.44 6.32 -20.72
N THR A 71 -6.63 6.84 -21.93
CA THR A 71 -7.03 6.04 -23.09
C THR A 71 -5.90 5.12 -23.55
N ASP A 72 -6.24 3.97 -24.12
CA ASP A 72 -5.25 3.03 -24.67
C ASP A 72 -4.44 3.63 -25.82
N LYS A 73 -4.98 4.62 -26.54
CA LYS A 73 -4.24 5.37 -27.57
C LYS A 73 -3.06 6.13 -26.97
N LEU A 74 -3.30 6.85 -25.87
CA LEU A 74 -2.24 7.60 -25.17
C LEU A 74 -1.18 6.65 -24.62
N ARG A 75 -1.58 5.53 -24.00
CA ARG A 75 -0.64 4.48 -23.56
C ARG A 75 0.20 3.95 -24.72
N GLY A 76 -0.43 3.69 -25.87
CA GLY A 76 0.25 3.22 -27.06
C GLY A 76 1.28 4.21 -27.62
N GLU A 77 1.00 5.51 -27.55
CA GLU A 77 1.94 6.57 -27.93
C GLU A 77 3.12 6.66 -26.97
N ILE A 78 2.86 6.63 -25.66
CA ILE A 78 3.89 6.69 -24.62
C ILE A 78 4.80 5.47 -24.70
N ASN A 79 4.23 4.27 -24.86
CA ASN A 79 5.00 3.04 -25.04
C ASN A 79 5.94 3.10 -26.25
N LYS A 80 5.52 3.72 -27.37
CA LYS A 80 6.40 3.93 -28.53
C LYS A 80 7.58 4.85 -28.21
N VAL A 81 7.33 5.94 -27.48
CA VAL A 81 8.39 6.89 -27.09
C VAL A 81 9.36 6.24 -26.11
N VAL A 82 8.85 5.51 -25.12
CA VAL A 82 9.66 4.77 -24.15
C VAL A 82 10.54 3.72 -24.84
N ASN A 83 9.95 2.91 -25.73
CA ASN A 83 10.72 1.92 -26.50
C ASN A 83 11.83 2.58 -27.33
N LYS A 84 11.56 3.74 -27.95
CA LYS A 84 12.58 4.50 -28.68
C LYS A 84 13.72 4.97 -27.78
N TYR A 85 13.45 5.38 -26.55
CA TYR A 85 14.50 5.78 -25.59
C TYR A 85 15.32 4.59 -25.09
N ILE A 86 14.69 3.42 -24.97
CA ILE A 86 15.39 2.16 -24.65
C ILE A 86 16.31 1.77 -25.82
N ASP A 87 15.81 1.78 -27.05
CA ASP A 87 16.58 1.43 -28.25
C ASP A 87 17.76 2.39 -28.48
N GLN A 88 17.62 3.66 -28.09
CA GLN A 88 18.68 4.67 -28.16
C GLN A 88 19.69 4.58 -27.01
N GLY A 89 19.46 3.71 -26.01
CA GLY A 89 20.30 3.59 -24.82
C GLY A 89 20.23 4.81 -23.89
N ILE A 90 19.16 5.62 -23.99
CA ILE A 90 18.93 6.80 -23.14
C ILE A 90 18.24 6.39 -21.84
N ALA A 91 17.39 5.37 -21.89
CA ALA A 91 16.62 4.87 -20.76
C ALA A 91 16.75 3.35 -20.61
N GLU A 92 16.60 2.87 -19.38
CA GLU A 92 16.54 1.46 -19.04
C GLU A 92 15.16 1.14 -18.46
N LEU A 93 14.55 0.03 -18.90
CA LEU A 93 13.28 -0.43 -18.36
C LEU A 93 13.53 -1.42 -17.21
N VAL A 94 13.14 -1.02 -16.00
CA VAL A 94 13.24 -1.87 -14.81
C VAL A 94 11.84 -2.39 -14.44
N PRO A 95 11.56 -3.70 -14.54
CA PRO A 95 10.28 -4.26 -14.14
C PRO A 95 10.12 -4.22 -12.61
N GLY A 96 8.99 -3.67 -12.15
CA GLY A 96 8.64 -3.60 -10.74
C GLY A 96 7.94 -4.86 -10.22
N VAL A 97 7.36 -4.74 -9.02
CA VAL A 97 6.53 -5.78 -8.40
C VAL A 97 5.13 -5.23 -8.16
N LEU A 98 4.10 -5.93 -8.65
CA LEU A 98 2.71 -5.67 -8.33
C LEU A 98 2.26 -6.68 -7.26
N PHE A 99 2.09 -6.22 -6.03
CA PHE A 99 1.56 -7.02 -4.94
C PHE A 99 0.04 -6.80 -4.81
N VAL A 100 -0.74 -7.87 -4.96
CA VAL A 100 -2.19 -7.86 -4.78
C VAL A 100 -2.52 -8.71 -3.56
N ASP A 101 -2.86 -8.04 -2.46
CA ASP A 101 -3.35 -8.68 -1.25
C ASP A 101 -4.83 -9.09 -1.41
N GLU A 102 -5.24 -10.14 -0.68
CA GLU A 102 -6.61 -10.65 -0.67
C GLU A 102 -7.18 -10.89 -2.09
N VAL A 103 -6.41 -11.57 -2.96
CA VAL A 103 -6.72 -11.76 -4.39
C VAL A 103 -8.10 -12.38 -4.67
N HIS A 104 -8.65 -13.16 -3.75
CA HIS A 104 -10.00 -13.74 -3.84
C HIS A 104 -11.14 -12.71 -3.83
N MET A 105 -10.82 -11.44 -3.59
CA MET A 105 -11.77 -10.33 -3.71
C MET A 105 -11.96 -9.87 -5.15
N LEU A 106 -11.05 -10.23 -6.06
CA LEU A 106 -11.16 -9.92 -7.48
C LEU A 106 -12.24 -10.78 -8.16
N ASP A 107 -12.89 -10.18 -9.15
CA ASP A 107 -13.83 -10.87 -10.03
C ASP A 107 -13.13 -11.48 -11.25
N ILE A 108 -13.87 -12.27 -12.00
CA ILE A 108 -13.38 -12.93 -13.22
C ILE A 108 -12.95 -11.92 -14.30
N GLU A 109 -13.57 -10.74 -14.36
CA GLU A 109 -13.19 -9.69 -15.31
C GLU A 109 -11.80 -9.13 -14.99
N CYS A 110 -11.51 -8.90 -13.70
CA CYS A 110 -10.19 -8.51 -13.23
C CYS A 110 -9.15 -9.59 -13.55
N PHE A 111 -9.45 -10.87 -13.33
CA PHE A 111 -8.54 -11.94 -13.68
C PHE A 111 -8.28 -12.03 -15.18
N THR A 112 -9.31 -11.84 -16.02
CA THR A 112 -9.18 -11.81 -17.48
C THR A 112 -8.29 -10.65 -17.93
N TYR A 113 -8.46 -9.47 -17.31
CA TYR A 113 -7.61 -8.32 -17.56
C TYR A 113 -6.15 -8.57 -17.15
N LEU A 114 -5.94 -9.11 -15.93
CA LEU A 114 -4.62 -9.44 -15.41
C LEU A 114 -3.91 -10.47 -16.26
N HIS A 115 -4.62 -11.50 -16.73
CA HIS A 115 -4.08 -12.52 -17.62
C HIS A 115 -3.55 -11.92 -18.92
N ARG A 116 -4.33 -11.04 -19.57
CA ARG A 116 -3.89 -10.30 -20.76
C ARG A 116 -2.72 -9.36 -20.46
N ALA A 117 -2.72 -8.70 -19.30
CA ALA A 117 -1.67 -7.77 -18.90
C ALA A 117 -0.33 -8.50 -18.64
N LEU A 118 -0.38 -9.71 -18.07
CA LEU A 118 0.78 -10.57 -17.81
C LEU A 118 1.43 -11.10 -19.09
N GLU A 119 0.72 -11.13 -20.21
CA GLU A 119 1.26 -11.52 -21.52
C GLU A 119 2.09 -10.40 -22.17
N SER A 120 2.04 -9.17 -21.62
CA SER A 120 2.84 -8.05 -22.11
C SER A 120 4.33 -8.21 -21.75
N SER A 121 5.22 -7.85 -22.66
CA SER A 121 6.68 -7.92 -22.44
C SER A 121 7.19 -6.96 -21.35
N ILE A 122 6.41 -5.91 -21.03
CA ILE A 122 6.72 -4.91 -20.02
C ILE A 122 6.02 -5.19 -18.67
N ALA A 123 5.41 -6.38 -18.52
CA ALA A 123 4.65 -6.72 -17.33
C ALA A 123 5.58 -6.83 -16.09
N PRO A 124 5.19 -6.25 -14.94
CA PRO A 124 5.91 -6.44 -13.69
C PRO A 124 5.72 -7.86 -13.15
N ILE A 125 6.54 -8.25 -12.18
CA ILE A 125 6.31 -9.49 -11.42
C ILE A 125 5.05 -9.29 -10.57
N VAL A 126 4.06 -10.16 -10.74
CA VAL A 126 2.82 -10.11 -9.96
C VAL A 126 2.87 -11.12 -8.83
N ILE A 127 2.67 -10.64 -7.60
CA ILE A 127 2.61 -11.46 -6.39
C ILE A 127 1.19 -11.40 -5.85
N PHE A 128 0.52 -12.55 -5.83
CA PHE A 128 -0.80 -12.71 -5.24
C PHE A 128 -0.69 -13.22 -3.81
N ALA A 129 -1.48 -12.65 -2.89
CA ALA A 129 -1.69 -13.21 -1.56
C ALA A 129 -3.16 -13.58 -1.35
N SER A 130 -3.38 -14.75 -0.76
CA SER A 130 -4.71 -15.21 -0.35
C SER A 130 -4.62 -15.92 0.99
N ASN A 131 -5.57 -15.63 1.87
CA ASN A 131 -5.75 -16.31 3.16
C ASN A 131 -6.90 -17.34 3.11
N ARG A 132 -7.56 -17.51 1.95
CA ARG A 132 -8.68 -18.45 1.76
C ARG A 132 -8.21 -19.74 1.11
N GLY A 133 -8.77 -20.85 1.60
CA GLY A 133 -8.57 -22.20 1.05
C GLY A 133 -9.35 -22.39 -0.25
N ASN A 134 -10.60 -22.83 -0.18
CA ASN A 134 -11.51 -22.86 -1.32
C ASN A 134 -12.53 -21.73 -1.18
N CYS A 135 -12.74 -20.95 -2.24
CA CYS A 135 -13.79 -19.94 -2.28
C CYS A 135 -14.34 -19.75 -3.69
N VAL A 136 -15.56 -19.20 -3.76
CA VAL A 136 -16.25 -18.88 -5.00
C VAL A 136 -15.54 -17.74 -5.72
N ILE A 137 -15.33 -17.89 -7.03
CA ILE A 137 -14.81 -16.82 -7.89
C ILE A 137 -15.93 -15.80 -8.10
N ARG A 138 -15.66 -14.53 -7.80
CA ARG A 138 -16.65 -13.44 -7.91
C ARG A 138 -16.95 -13.10 -9.37
N GLY A 139 -18.16 -12.62 -9.63
CA GLY A 139 -18.61 -12.19 -10.97
C GLY A 139 -19.12 -13.31 -11.88
N LEU A 140 -19.06 -14.58 -11.45
CA LEU A 140 -19.65 -15.71 -12.20
C LEU A 140 -21.13 -15.97 -11.86
N GLY A 141 -21.66 -15.41 -10.76
CA GLY A 141 -23.03 -15.67 -10.28
C GLY A 141 -23.73 -14.48 -9.59
N ASP A 142 -23.10 -13.31 -9.52
CA ASP A 142 -23.74 -12.14 -8.87
C ASP A 142 -24.86 -11.59 -9.76
N GLY A 143 -26.11 -11.81 -9.33
CA GLY A 143 -27.35 -11.37 -9.97
C GLY A 143 -27.56 -9.85 -10.01
N ILE A 144 -26.48 -9.07 -10.14
CA ILE A 144 -26.47 -7.61 -10.22
C ILE A 144 -25.61 -7.22 -11.43
N ASN A 145 -26.12 -7.47 -12.64
CA ASN A 145 -26.08 -6.58 -13.81
C ASN A 145 -26.40 -7.37 -15.09
N PHE A 146 -27.48 -6.94 -15.77
CA PHE A 146 -27.82 -7.14 -17.17
C PHE A 146 -27.46 -8.48 -17.85
N ALA A 147 -28.51 -9.30 -17.97
CA ALA A 147 -28.61 -10.57 -18.69
C ALA A 147 -28.13 -11.81 -17.91
N PRO A 148 -29.03 -12.74 -17.55
CA PRO A 148 -28.63 -14.00 -16.97
C PRO A 148 -27.91 -14.81 -18.04
N TYR A 149 -26.59 -14.96 -17.93
CA TYR A 149 -25.95 -16.14 -18.50
C TYR A 149 -26.48 -17.34 -17.75
N ARG A 150 -27.61 -17.89 -18.24
CA ARG A 150 -28.27 -19.09 -17.75
C ARG A 150 -27.23 -20.19 -17.50
N GLY A 151 -27.02 -20.56 -16.23
CA GLY A 151 -26.39 -21.83 -15.87
C GLY A 151 -24.91 -21.81 -15.48
N THR A 152 -24.32 -20.68 -15.10
CA THR A 152 -23.00 -20.69 -14.44
C THR A 152 -23.20 -20.80 -12.94
N GLU A 153 -23.01 -22.01 -12.41
CA GLU A 153 -22.98 -22.26 -10.96
C GLU A 153 -21.81 -21.48 -10.33
N ASP A 154 -21.91 -21.16 -9.04
CA ASP A 154 -20.84 -20.55 -8.26
C ASP A 154 -19.58 -21.45 -8.30
N ILE A 155 -18.68 -21.16 -9.24
CA ILE A 155 -17.46 -21.95 -9.43
C ILE A 155 -16.55 -21.70 -8.23
N THR A 156 -16.40 -22.73 -7.41
CA THR A 156 -15.47 -22.74 -6.29
C THR A 156 -14.09 -23.17 -6.79
N SER A 157 -13.07 -22.39 -6.48
CA SER A 157 -11.69 -22.71 -6.82
C SER A 157 -10.73 -22.53 -5.64
N PRO A 158 -9.55 -23.19 -5.67
CA PRO A 158 -8.49 -22.91 -4.72
C PRO A 158 -8.10 -21.44 -4.75
N HIS A 159 -8.01 -20.83 -3.58
CA HIS A 159 -7.64 -19.44 -3.33
C HIS A 159 -8.53 -18.39 -4.00
N GLY A 160 -9.65 -18.78 -4.63
CA GLY A 160 -10.54 -17.88 -5.38
C GLY A 160 -9.94 -17.42 -6.71
N ILE A 161 -8.96 -18.16 -7.21
CA ILE A 161 -8.27 -17.86 -8.47
C ILE A 161 -8.81 -18.82 -9.55
N PRO A 162 -9.12 -18.33 -10.76
CA PRO A 162 -9.46 -19.18 -11.91
C PRO A 162 -8.38 -20.24 -12.19
N LEU A 163 -8.79 -21.47 -12.53
CA LEU A 163 -7.87 -22.60 -12.70
C LEU A 163 -6.80 -22.36 -13.78
N ASP A 164 -7.16 -21.64 -14.85
CA ASP A 164 -6.28 -21.25 -15.94
C ASP A 164 -5.15 -20.31 -15.50
N LEU A 165 -5.41 -19.43 -14.54
CA LEU A 165 -4.38 -18.59 -13.92
C LEU A 165 -3.62 -19.37 -12.84
N LEU A 166 -4.28 -20.28 -12.12
CA LEU A 166 -3.67 -21.13 -11.10
C LEU A 166 -2.53 -21.99 -11.69
N ASP A 167 -2.71 -22.51 -12.90
CA ASP A 167 -1.69 -23.30 -13.60
C ASP A 167 -0.44 -22.48 -13.99
N ARG A 168 -0.55 -21.15 -14.02
CA ARG A 168 0.53 -20.21 -14.37
C ARG A 168 1.27 -19.65 -13.15
N VAL A 169 0.77 -19.85 -11.93
CA VAL A 169 1.36 -19.26 -10.71
C VAL A 169 2.24 -20.26 -9.96
N MET A 170 3.34 -19.73 -9.39
CA MET A 170 4.15 -20.47 -8.43
C MET A 170 3.56 -20.27 -7.02
N ILE A 171 2.99 -21.34 -6.45
CA ILE A 171 2.38 -21.29 -5.11
C ILE A 171 3.47 -21.45 -4.05
N ILE A 172 3.68 -20.41 -3.25
CA ILE A 172 4.56 -20.44 -2.07
C ILE A 172 3.69 -20.48 -0.81
N ARG A 173 3.72 -21.61 -0.11
CA ARG A 173 2.96 -21.79 1.13
C ARG A 173 3.71 -21.17 2.31
N THR A 174 3.04 -20.28 3.03
CA THR A 174 3.52 -19.77 4.33
C THR A 174 3.05 -20.67 5.47
N MET A 175 3.86 -20.75 6.53
CA MET A 175 3.58 -21.54 7.73
C MET A 175 3.34 -20.63 8.92
N LEU A 176 2.62 -21.13 9.92
CA LEU A 176 2.42 -20.39 11.18
C LEU A 176 3.75 -20.29 11.93
N TYR A 177 3.98 -19.13 12.55
CA TYR A 177 5.13 -18.92 13.41
C TYR A 177 5.05 -19.77 14.67
N THR A 178 6.21 -20.19 15.16
CA THR A 178 6.37 -20.74 16.50
C THR A 178 6.29 -19.62 17.56
N PRO A 179 5.99 -19.95 18.84
CA PRO A 179 5.98 -18.95 19.91
C PRO A 179 7.32 -18.21 20.06
N GLN A 180 8.44 -18.87 19.76
CA GLN A 180 9.78 -18.26 19.82
C GLN A 180 9.97 -17.23 18.69
N GLU A 181 9.58 -17.58 17.47
CA GLU A 181 9.61 -16.66 16.33
C GLU A 181 8.68 -15.45 16.56
N MET A 182 7.49 -15.67 17.13
CA MET A 182 6.58 -14.57 17.47
C MET A 182 7.21 -13.58 18.46
N LYS A 183 7.84 -14.07 19.53
CA LYS A 183 8.55 -13.21 20.49
C LYS A 183 9.65 -12.41 19.79
N GLN A 184 10.42 -13.05 18.91
CA GLN A 184 11.48 -12.37 18.17
C GLN A 184 10.93 -11.28 17.24
N ILE A 185 9.84 -11.54 16.52
CA ILE A 185 9.20 -10.56 15.64
C ILE A 185 8.66 -9.37 16.45
N ILE A 186 7.98 -9.64 17.57
CA ILE A 186 7.45 -8.60 18.47
C ILE A 186 8.60 -7.77 19.05
N LYS A 187 9.71 -8.40 19.43
CA LYS A 187 10.92 -7.71 19.92
C LYS A 187 11.51 -6.76 18.87
N ILE A 188 11.66 -7.23 17.63
CA ILE A 188 12.16 -6.39 16.52
C ILE A 188 11.21 -5.21 16.29
N ARG A 189 9.89 -5.46 16.36
CA ARG A 189 8.89 -4.41 16.20
C ARG A 189 8.96 -3.36 17.32
N ALA A 190 9.05 -3.78 18.57
CA ALA A 190 9.22 -2.90 19.71
C ALA A 190 10.49 -2.04 19.59
N GLN A 191 11.61 -2.64 19.16
CA GLN A 191 12.86 -1.91 18.89
C GLN A 191 12.73 -0.87 17.77
N THR A 192 12.04 -1.23 16.69
CA THR A 192 11.82 -0.33 15.53
C THR A 192 10.97 0.88 15.93
N GLU A 193 10.00 0.68 16.82
CA GLU A 193 9.14 1.75 17.35
C GLU A 193 9.75 2.50 18.55
N GLY A 194 10.93 2.10 19.02
CA GLY A 194 11.59 2.71 20.18
C GLY A 194 10.85 2.45 21.51
N ILE A 195 10.17 1.30 21.62
CA ILE A 195 9.40 0.90 22.80
C ILE A 195 10.22 -0.07 23.65
N ASN A 196 10.41 0.28 24.93
CA ASN A 196 11.03 -0.62 25.89
C ASN A 196 9.98 -1.59 26.44
N ILE A 197 10.29 -2.89 26.41
CA ILE A 197 9.40 -3.96 26.87
C ILE A 197 10.17 -4.92 27.79
N SER A 198 9.56 -5.30 28.91
CA SER A 198 10.12 -6.30 29.81
C SER A 198 10.04 -7.70 29.18
N GLU A 199 10.91 -8.61 29.61
CA GLU A 199 10.94 -9.98 29.09
C GLU A 199 9.64 -10.74 29.41
N GLU A 200 9.04 -10.49 30.59
CA GLU A 200 7.76 -11.06 31.00
C GLU A 200 6.61 -10.58 30.11
N ALA A 201 6.55 -9.28 29.81
CA ALA A 201 5.54 -8.71 28.91
C ALA A 201 5.69 -9.26 27.48
N LEU A 202 6.93 -9.40 27.01
CA LEU A 202 7.23 -9.98 25.70
C LEU A 202 6.79 -11.45 25.63
N ASN A 203 7.04 -12.22 26.69
CA ASN A 203 6.60 -13.60 26.79
C ASN A 203 5.08 -13.71 26.71
N HIS A 204 4.37 -12.85 27.45
CA HIS A 204 2.92 -12.81 27.46
C HIS A 204 2.32 -12.39 26.10
N LEU A 205 2.88 -11.37 25.45
CA LEU A 205 2.46 -10.99 24.09
C LEU A 205 2.66 -12.10 23.06
N GLY A 206 3.73 -12.90 23.20
CA GLY A 206 3.97 -14.07 22.36
C GLY A 206 2.90 -15.17 22.55
N GLU A 207 2.46 -15.40 23.79
CA GLU A 207 1.35 -16.32 24.09
C GLU A 207 0.03 -15.82 23.52
N ILE A 208 -0.27 -14.52 23.69
CA ILE A 208 -1.45 -13.87 23.10
C ILE A 208 -1.43 -14.03 21.57
N GLY A 209 -0.27 -13.82 20.94
CA GLY A 209 -0.12 -13.91 19.49
C GLY A 209 -0.35 -15.31 18.95
N THR A 210 0.01 -16.32 19.74
CA THR A 210 -0.24 -17.74 19.43
C THR A 210 -1.71 -18.09 19.51
N LYS A 211 -2.45 -17.53 20.47
CA LYS A 211 -3.91 -17.74 20.62
C LYS A 211 -4.72 -16.98 19.56
N THR A 212 -4.26 -15.79 19.19
CA THR A 212 -4.99 -14.86 18.32
C THR A 212 -4.32 -14.74 16.94
N THR A 213 -3.58 -13.65 16.69
CA THR A 213 -2.76 -13.39 15.50
C THR A 213 -1.58 -12.51 15.87
N LEU A 214 -0.48 -12.59 15.10
CA LEU A 214 0.66 -11.68 15.25
C LEU A 214 0.26 -10.20 15.09
N ARG A 215 -0.67 -9.90 14.17
CA ARG A 215 -1.15 -8.53 13.92
C ARG A 215 -1.77 -7.94 15.19
N TYR A 216 -2.60 -8.71 15.88
CA TYR A 216 -3.21 -8.27 17.13
C TYR A 216 -2.16 -8.02 18.22
N SER A 217 -1.24 -8.96 18.47
CA SER A 217 -0.17 -8.76 19.46
C SER A 217 0.70 -7.54 19.19
N VAL A 218 1.02 -7.27 17.92
CA VAL A 218 1.77 -6.06 17.53
C VAL A 218 0.96 -4.79 17.79
N GLN A 219 -0.34 -4.81 17.50
CA GLN A 219 -1.22 -3.66 17.75
C GLN A 219 -1.37 -3.33 19.25
N LEU A 220 -1.19 -4.30 20.15
CA LEU A 220 -1.22 -4.07 21.60
C LEU A 220 0.01 -3.29 22.12
N LEU A 221 1.14 -3.26 21.39
CA LEU A 221 2.35 -2.56 21.83
C LEU A 221 2.12 -1.06 22.05
N THR A 222 1.46 -0.40 21.10
CA THR A 222 1.18 1.04 21.15
C THR A 222 0.32 1.45 22.35
N PRO A 223 -0.87 0.87 22.58
CA PRO A 223 -1.68 1.19 23.74
C PRO A 223 -1.02 0.75 25.05
N ALA A 224 -0.30 -0.37 25.09
CA ALA A 224 0.42 -0.79 26.30
C ALA A 224 1.57 0.17 26.66
N ASN A 225 2.28 0.73 25.67
CA ASN A 225 3.29 1.77 25.87
C ASN A 225 2.67 3.07 26.40
N LEU A 226 1.51 3.46 25.87
CA LEU A 226 0.81 4.64 26.34
C LEU A 226 0.36 4.47 27.80
N LEU A 227 -0.19 3.31 28.14
CA LEU A 227 -0.60 2.98 29.50
C LEU A 227 0.60 2.97 30.47
N ALA A 228 1.73 2.39 30.06
CA ALA A 228 2.97 2.43 30.84
C ALA A 228 3.39 3.87 31.15
N LYS A 229 3.38 4.76 30.15
CA LYS A 229 3.72 6.18 30.33
C LYS A 229 2.74 6.92 31.25
N ILE A 230 1.45 6.62 31.15
CA ILE A 230 0.43 7.19 32.07
C ILE A 230 0.70 6.75 33.51
N ASN A 231 1.13 5.50 33.70
CA ASN A 231 1.53 4.95 34.98
C ASN A 231 2.94 5.42 35.45
N GLY A 232 3.60 6.30 34.69
CA GLY A 232 4.93 6.82 35.00
C GLY A 232 6.07 5.81 34.80
N LYS A 233 5.82 4.73 34.03
CA LYS A 233 6.82 3.71 33.67
C LYS A 233 7.31 3.93 32.23
N ASP A 234 8.62 3.82 32.03
CA ASP A 234 9.26 3.94 30.71
C ASP A 234 9.29 2.61 29.92
N SER A 235 8.88 1.51 30.55
CA SER A 235 8.85 0.17 29.95
C SER A 235 7.49 -0.51 30.12
N ILE A 236 7.07 -1.25 29.10
CA ILE A 236 5.89 -2.11 29.17
C ILE A 236 6.17 -3.30 30.08
N GLU A 237 5.31 -3.50 31.07
CA GLU A 237 5.28 -4.66 31.95
C GLU A 237 4.05 -5.53 31.67
N LYS A 238 4.01 -6.72 32.27
CA LYS A 238 2.95 -7.71 32.03
C LYS A 238 1.56 -7.16 32.37
N GLU A 239 1.45 -6.43 33.48
CA GLU A 239 0.21 -5.81 33.96
C GLU A 239 -0.43 -4.90 32.91
N HIS A 240 0.38 -4.09 32.22
CA HIS A 240 -0.10 -3.19 31.17
C HIS A 240 -0.66 -3.97 29.98
N VAL A 241 -0.03 -5.09 29.62
CA VAL A 241 -0.51 -5.94 28.51
C VAL A 241 -1.82 -6.62 28.88
N GLU A 242 -1.95 -7.10 30.12
CA GLU A 242 -3.18 -7.72 30.63
C GLU A 242 -4.34 -6.71 30.59
N GLU A 243 -4.16 -5.51 31.15
CA GLU A 243 -5.20 -4.47 31.16
C GLU A 243 -5.63 -4.06 29.75
N ILE A 244 -4.67 -3.83 28.84
CA ILE A 244 -4.99 -3.47 27.44
C ILE A 244 -5.71 -4.63 26.73
N SER A 245 -5.37 -5.89 27.04
CA SER A 245 -6.03 -7.04 26.42
C SER A 245 -7.50 -7.19 26.80
N GLU A 246 -7.91 -6.66 27.96
CA GLU A 246 -9.31 -6.60 28.39
C GLU A 246 -10.09 -5.46 27.74
N LEU A 247 -9.39 -4.36 27.41
CA LEU A 247 -10.00 -3.18 26.78
C LEU A 247 -10.16 -3.35 25.26
N PHE A 248 -9.19 -3.95 24.59
CA PHE A 248 -9.14 -4.09 23.14
C PHE A 248 -9.27 -5.55 22.71
N TYR A 249 -10.49 -6.03 22.49
CA TYR A 249 -10.72 -7.42 22.09
C TYR A 249 -10.20 -7.75 20.69
N ASP A 250 -9.69 -8.98 20.52
CA ASP A 250 -9.40 -9.53 19.20
C ASP A 250 -10.70 -9.89 18.45
N ALA A 251 -10.59 -10.06 17.13
CA ALA A 251 -11.74 -10.33 16.26
C ALA A 251 -12.51 -11.61 16.64
N LYS A 252 -11.84 -12.67 17.10
CA LYS A 252 -12.51 -13.93 17.49
C LYS A 252 -13.27 -13.75 18.79
N SER A 253 -12.66 -13.11 19.78
CA SER A 253 -13.30 -12.80 21.06
C SER A 253 -14.49 -11.85 20.87
N SER A 254 -14.34 -10.82 20.05
CA SER A 254 -15.42 -9.89 19.69
C SER A 254 -16.58 -10.60 19.00
N ALA A 255 -16.31 -11.47 18.02
CA ALA A 255 -17.35 -12.25 17.34
C ALA A 255 -18.10 -13.18 18.30
N LYS A 256 -17.40 -13.78 19.27
CA LYS A 256 -18.03 -14.62 20.30
C LYS A 256 -18.98 -13.83 21.19
N ILE A 257 -18.54 -12.65 21.67
CA ILE A 257 -19.39 -11.75 22.48
C ILE A 257 -20.65 -11.34 21.70
N LEU A 258 -20.50 -11.05 20.40
CA LEU A 258 -21.62 -10.69 19.54
C LEU A 258 -22.62 -11.84 19.38
N ALA A 259 -22.12 -13.07 19.20
CA ALA A 259 -22.95 -14.26 19.11
C ALA A 259 -23.70 -14.57 20.42
N ASP A 260 -23.02 -14.44 21.56
CA ASP A 260 -23.62 -14.67 22.89
C ASP A 260 -24.66 -13.60 23.26
N GLN A 261 -24.57 -12.41 22.66
CA GLN A 261 -25.46 -11.27 22.91
C GLN A 261 -26.35 -10.94 21.70
N GLN A 262 -26.60 -11.90 20.81
CA GLN A 262 -27.29 -11.69 19.53
C GLN A 262 -28.65 -10.97 19.68
N ASP A 263 -29.36 -11.17 20.80
CA ASP A 263 -30.65 -10.53 21.08
C ASP A 263 -30.56 -9.01 21.34
N LYS A 264 -29.36 -8.48 21.63
CA LYS A 264 -29.12 -7.06 21.93
C LYS A 264 -28.65 -6.26 20.71
N TYR A 265 -28.25 -6.93 19.64
CA TYR A 265 -27.71 -6.30 18.44
C TYR A 265 -28.66 -6.50 17.26
N MET A 266 -28.59 -5.58 16.27
CA MET A 266 -29.42 -5.68 15.08
C MET A 266 -29.06 -6.94 14.28
N LYS A 267 -30.11 -7.60 13.77
CA LYS A 267 -29.98 -8.70 12.81
C LYS A 267 -29.59 -8.20 11.43
#